data_AF-A0A4U3LT73-F1
#
_entry.id   AF-A0A4U3LT73-F1
#
_cell.length_a   1.000
_cell.length_b   1.000
_cell.length_c   1.000
_cell.angle_alpha   90.00
_cell.angle_beta   90.00
_cell.angle_gamma   90.00
#
_symmetry.space_group_name_H-M   'P 1'
#
loop_
_entity.id
_entity.type
_entity.pdbx_description
1 polymer ?
#
loop_
_entity_poly.entity_id
_entity_poly.type
_entity_poly.pdbx_seq_one_letter_code
_entity_poly.pdbx_strand_id
1 'polypeptide(L)'
;MSDWRFLYETLHDSVDVLWPWLAAHPELVEEVQELGRPDSHRTAPGQDALWRLYAVGRVLDLLIAEHPEVYPAFCAALGADRIDREAFHPFFHEVAEVRQAADPGEPPVIVEERWPGFMVGSLLLARAGVVVTAGERHLVAGVADRSALYWTHRRRDRPARDLSHGWGHNSQWRTGARRDYLVDDRFHYNVDGTERPAGRAEIEVVRHRCSTVTDLGDDLFPYDDHHVEPGILEP
;
A
#
# COMPACT_ATOMS: atom_id res chain seq x y z
N MET A 1 -16.46 6.83 -17.18
CA MET A 1 -15.75 5.72 -16.52
C MET A 1 -14.38 6.28 -16.19
N SER A 2 -13.79 6.08 -15.00
CA SER A 2 -12.40 6.52 -14.83
C SER A 2 -11.52 5.68 -15.77
N ASP A 3 -10.58 6.30 -16.46
CA ASP A 3 -9.81 5.59 -17.47
C ASP A 3 -8.95 4.47 -16.83
N TRP A 4 -8.51 4.65 -15.58
CA TRP A 4 -7.86 3.61 -14.78
C TRP A 4 -8.73 2.37 -14.52
N ARG A 5 -10.05 2.55 -14.35
CA ARG A 5 -10.98 1.43 -14.20
C ARG A 5 -11.04 0.61 -15.49
N PHE A 6 -11.10 1.28 -16.64
CA PHE A 6 -11.09 0.60 -17.93
C PHE A 6 -9.81 -0.23 -18.10
N LEU A 7 -8.65 0.34 -17.74
CA LEU A 7 -7.40 -0.42 -17.74
C LEU A 7 -7.47 -1.65 -16.83
N TYR A 8 -7.90 -1.48 -15.58
CA TYR A 8 -8.06 -2.60 -14.64
C TYR A 8 -8.94 -3.72 -15.19
N GLU A 9 -10.11 -3.36 -15.73
CA GLU A 9 -11.06 -4.34 -16.28
C GLU A 9 -10.47 -5.08 -17.50
N THR A 10 -9.74 -4.37 -18.36
CA THR A 10 -9.15 -4.95 -19.58
C THR A 10 -7.92 -5.82 -19.30
N LEU A 11 -7.15 -5.50 -18.25
CA LEU A 11 -5.98 -6.26 -17.85
C LEU A 11 -6.30 -7.71 -17.43
N HIS A 12 -7.55 -7.98 -17.05
CA HIS A 12 -7.99 -9.36 -16.81
C HIS A 12 -8.03 -10.22 -18.09
N ASP A 13 -8.18 -9.58 -19.25
CA ASP A 13 -8.23 -10.26 -20.55
C ASP A 13 -6.87 -10.28 -21.25
N SER A 14 -6.10 -9.18 -21.18
CA SER A 14 -4.77 -9.10 -21.79
C SER A 14 -3.89 -7.99 -21.19
N VAL A 15 -2.64 -8.33 -20.85
CA VAL A 15 -1.61 -7.38 -20.42
C VAL A 15 -1.06 -6.52 -21.58
N ASP A 16 -1.27 -6.92 -22.83
CA ASP A 16 -0.75 -6.21 -24.02
C ASP A 16 -1.36 -4.82 -24.18
N VAL A 17 -2.51 -4.57 -23.56
CA VAL A 17 -3.17 -3.25 -23.55
C VAL A 17 -2.41 -2.22 -22.72
N LEU A 18 -1.55 -2.65 -21.79
CA LEU A 18 -0.96 -1.80 -20.75
C LEU A 18 -0.19 -0.61 -21.35
N TRP A 19 0.75 -0.88 -22.26
CA TRP A 19 1.62 0.15 -22.81
C TRP A 19 0.94 1.06 -23.83
N PRO A 20 0.15 0.55 -24.80
CA PRO A 20 -0.65 1.41 -25.67
C PRO A 20 -1.62 2.30 -24.90
N TRP A 21 -2.25 1.77 -23.86
CA TRP A 21 -3.16 2.55 -23.02
C TRP A 21 -2.39 3.64 -22.27
N LEU A 22 -1.25 3.34 -21.64
CA LEU A 22 -0.49 4.34 -20.89
C LEU A 22 0.04 5.46 -21.80
N ALA A 23 0.50 5.11 -23.00
CA ALA A 23 0.95 6.08 -24.00
C ALA A 23 -0.18 7.01 -24.50
N ALA A 24 -1.43 6.54 -24.45
CA ALA A 24 -2.60 7.31 -24.86
C ALA A 24 -3.15 8.24 -23.76
N HIS A 25 -2.72 8.07 -22.50
CA HIS A 25 -3.23 8.83 -21.35
C HIS A 25 -2.12 9.48 -20.50
N PRO A 26 -1.23 10.32 -21.09
CA PRO A 26 -0.17 10.98 -20.34
C PRO A 26 -0.69 11.88 -19.19
N GLU A 27 -1.87 12.46 -19.34
CA GLU A 27 -2.51 13.30 -18.31
C GLU A 27 -2.82 12.55 -17.01
N LEU A 28 -3.08 11.23 -17.09
CA LEU A 28 -3.33 10.41 -15.92
C LEU A 28 -2.04 10.08 -15.17
N VAL A 29 -0.93 9.99 -15.90
CA VAL A 29 0.40 9.86 -15.30
C VAL A 29 0.77 11.15 -14.57
N GLU A 30 0.54 12.31 -15.20
CA GLU A 30 0.75 13.62 -14.59
C GLU A 30 -0.08 13.81 -13.31
N GLU A 31 -1.34 13.33 -13.28
CA GLU A 31 -2.20 13.37 -12.08
C GLU A 31 -1.59 12.59 -10.90
N VAL A 32 -1.04 11.39 -11.15
CA VAL A 32 -0.35 10.60 -10.12
C VAL A 32 0.91 11.32 -9.62
N GLN A 33 1.68 11.92 -10.53
CA GLN A 33 2.88 12.69 -10.20
C GLN A 33 2.57 13.97 -9.39
N GLU A 34 1.46 14.65 -9.69
CA GLU A 34 0.97 15.80 -8.94
C GLU A 34 0.64 15.41 -7.49
N LEU A 35 -0.05 14.28 -7.30
CA LEU A 35 -0.33 13.73 -5.98
C LEU A 35 0.97 13.34 -5.23
N GLY A 36 2.03 13.01 -5.97
CA GLY A 36 3.36 12.72 -5.44
C GLY A 36 4.14 13.93 -4.92
N ARG A 37 3.72 15.17 -5.17
CA ARG A 37 4.46 16.35 -4.71
C ARG A 37 4.53 16.41 -3.17
N PRO A 38 5.64 16.90 -2.60
CA PRO A 38 5.80 16.96 -1.15
C PRO A 38 4.67 17.68 -0.43
N ASP A 39 4.17 18.82 -0.94
CA ASP A 39 3.10 19.58 -0.30
C ASP A 39 1.71 18.92 -0.39
N SER A 40 1.53 17.93 -1.27
CA SER A 40 0.24 17.26 -1.48
C SER A 40 -0.25 16.51 -0.23
N HIS A 41 0.62 16.19 0.73
CA HIS A 41 0.21 15.60 2.01
C HIS A 41 -0.63 16.55 2.89
N ARG A 42 -0.53 17.87 2.69
CA ARG A 42 -1.19 18.88 3.54
C ARG A 42 -2.60 19.22 3.09
N THR A 43 -2.94 18.88 1.85
CA THR A 43 -4.23 19.24 1.25
C THR A 43 -4.92 17.96 0.81
N ALA A 44 -6.16 17.80 1.25
CA ALA A 44 -7.02 16.74 0.73
C ALA A 44 -7.35 17.08 -0.74
N PRO A 45 -6.98 16.23 -1.70
CA PRO A 45 -7.37 16.44 -3.08
C PRO A 45 -8.88 16.22 -3.22
N GLY A 46 -9.44 16.63 -4.37
CA GLY A 46 -10.84 16.34 -4.66
C GLY A 46 -11.14 14.84 -4.64
N GLN A 47 -12.38 14.46 -4.31
CA GLN A 47 -12.80 13.05 -4.24
C GLN A 47 -12.50 12.28 -5.54
N ASP A 48 -12.67 12.91 -6.70
CA ASP A 48 -12.38 12.30 -7.99
C ASP A 48 -10.91 11.88 -8.15
N ALA A 49 -9.98 12.62 -7.56
CA ALA A 49 -8.56 12.28 -7.58
C ALA A 49 -8.26 11.10 -6.64
N LEU A 50 -8.92 11.05 -5.47
CA LEU A 50 -8.81 9.90 -4.56
C LEU A 50 -9.40 8.62 -5.18
N TRP A 51 -10.52 8.73 -5.90
CA TRP A 51 -11.13 7.60 -6.61
C TRP A 51 -10.25 7.10 -7.76
N ARG A 52 -9.58 8.02 -8.47
CA ARG A 52 -8.63 7.66 -9.52
C ARG A 52 -7.37 7.02 -8.97
N LEU A 53 -6.78 7.57 -7.90
CA LEU A 53 -5.65 6.95 -7.21
C LEU A 53 -6.02 5.57 -6.65
N TYR A 54 -7.27 5.39 -6.19
CA TYR A 54 -7.76 4.09 -5.75
C TYR A 54 -7.82 3.09 -6.91
N ALA A 55 -8.28 3.53 -8.08
CA ALA A 55 -8.26 2.70 -9.28
C ALA A 55 -6.84 2.34 -9.72
N VAL A 56 -5.86 3.25 -9.59
CA VAL A 56 -4.43 2.93 -9.77
C VAL A 56 -4.01 1.83 -8.81
N GLY A 57 -4.33 1.94 -7.51
CA GLY A 57 -4.03 0.90 -6.52
C GLY A 57 -4.56 -0.48 -6.91
N ARG A 58 -5.76 -0.56 -7.49
CA ARG A 58 -6.32 -1.83 -8.00
C ARG A 58 -5.56 -2.38 -9.21
N VAL A 59 -5.09 -1.51 -10.11
CA VAL A 59 -4.18 -1.91 -11.20
C VAL A 59 -2.87 -2.46 -10.62
N LEU A 60 -2.28 -1.81 -9.61
CA LEU A 60 -1.06 -2.31 -8.96
C LEU A 60 -1.30 -3.68 -8.29
N ASP A 61 -2.42 -3.84 -7.57
CA ASP A 61 -2.81 -5.13 -6.99
C ASP A 61 -2.95 -6.23 -8.06
N LEU A 62 -3.47 -5.89 -9.24
CA LEU A 62 -3.53 -6.81 -10.39
C LEU A 62 -2.15 -7.20 -10.88
N LEU A 63 -1.30 -6.21 -11.16
CA LEU A 63 0.01 -6.47 -11.75
C LEU A 63 0.92 -7.23 -10.79
N ILE A 64 0.92 -6.89 -9.50
CA ILE A 64 1.67 -7.64 -8.47
C ILE A 64 1.24 -9.12 -8.44
N ALA A 65 -0.06 -9.38 -8.55
CA ALA A 65 -0.56 -10.74 -8.58
C ALA A 65 -0.25 -11.40 -9.93
N GLU A 66 -0.83 -10.92 -11.02
CA GLU A 66 -0.97 -11.69 -12.25
C GLU A 66 0.12 -11.39 -13.29
N HIS A 67 0.80 -10.25 -13.19
CA HIS A 67 1.82 -9.80 -14.16
C HIS A 67 3.06 -9.18 -13.47
N PRO A 68 3.73 -9.92 -12.57
CA PRO A 68 4.86 -9.39 -11.80
C PRO A 68 6.03 -8.95 -12.69
N GLU A 69 6.13 -9.46 -13.91
CA GLU A 69 7.16 -9.11 -14.89
C GLU A 69 7.01 -7.70 -15.48
N VAL A 70 5.79 -7.15 -15.59
CA VAL A 70 5.56 -5.79 -16.11
C VAL A 70 5.38 -4.75 -15.01
N TYR A 71 5.03 -5.19 -13.80
CA TYR A 71 4.74 -4.32 -12.65
C TYR A 71 5.84 -3.27 -12.39
N PRO A 72 7.15 -3.60 -12.33
CA PRO A 72 8.19 -2.61 -12.06
C PRO A 72 8.30 -1.55 -13.16
N ALA A 73 8.22 -1.97 -14.42
CA ALA A 73 8.28 -1.05 -15.55
C ALA A 73 7.06 -0.12 -15.58
N PHE A 74 5.89 -0.61 -15.15
CA PHE A 74 4.67 0.19 -15.08
C PHE A 74 4.81 1.28 -14.02
N CYS A 75 5.28 0.94 -12.82
CA CYS A 75 5.57 1.92 -11.78
C CYS A 75 6.59 2.96 -12.26
N ALA A 76 7.67 2.55 -12.92
CA ALA A 76 8.65 3.48 -13.48
C ALA A 76 8.02 4.44 -14.51
N ALA A 77 7.10 3.94 -15.35
CA ALA A 77 6.37 4.75 -16.33
C ALA A 77 5.37 5.73 -15.69
N LEU A 78 4.92 5.47 -14.46
CA LEU A 78 4.19 6.45 -13.63
C LEU A 78 5.11 7.56 -13.07
N GLY A 79 6.42 7.46 -13.28
CA GLY A 79 7.41 8.33 -12.65
C GLY A 79 7.73 7.93 -11.21
N ALA A 80 7.53 6.65 -10.86
CA ALA A 80 7.83 6.14 -9.53
C ALA A 80 9.28 5.64 -9.43
N ASP A 81 9.92 5.97 -8.31
CA ASP A 81 11.22 5.46 -7.93
C ASP A 81 11.07 4.20 -7.07
N ARG A 82 11.92 3.21 -7.31
CA ARG A 82 11.97 1.99 -6.50
C ARG A 82 12.45 2.32 -5.09
N ILE A 83 11.80 1.71 -4.10
CA ILE A 83 12.24 1.75 -2.70
C ILE A 83 13.53 0.92 -2.58
N ASP A 84 14.62 1.56 -2.21
CA ASP A 84 15.92 0.94 -1.93
C ASP A 84 16.24 1.06 -0.43
N ARG A 85 15.65 0.17 0.37
CA ARG A 85 15.78 0.14 1.84
C ARG A 85 16.02 -1.28 2.32
N GLU A 86 17.21 -1.51 2.87
CA GLU A 86 17.59 -2.83 3.41
C GLU A 86 16.97 -3.11 4.78
N ALA A 87 16.74 -2.07 5.59
CA ALA A 87 16.13 -2.20 6.91
C ALA A 87 14.61 -2.28 6.82
N PHE A 88 14.01 -3.24 7.54
CA PHE A 88 12.56 -3.36 7.61
C PHE A 88 11.94 -2.11 8.25
N HIS A 89 10.87 -1.62 7.64
CA HIS A 89 10.05 -0.55 8.19
C HIS A 89 8.64 -0.64 7.59
N PRO A 90 7.57 -0.58 8.39
CA PRO A 90 6.20 -0.78 7.90
C PRO A 90 5.76 0.26 6.87
N PHE A 91 6.32 1.47 6.87
CA PHE A 91 6.04 2.45 5.81
C PHE A 91 6.42 1.94 4.42
N PHE A 92 7.62 1.35 4.30
CA PHE A 92 8.16 0.91 3.02
C PHE A 92 7.79 -0.54 2.68
N HIS A 93 7.51 -1.35 3.70
CA HIS A 93 7.45 -2.80 3.59
C HIS A 93 6.10 -3.36 4.04
N GLU A 94 5.53 -4.22 3.20
CA GLU A 94 4.41 -5.11 3.51
C GLU A 94 4.97 -6.49 3.86
N VAL A 95 4.58 -7.03 5.00
CA VAL A 95 5.01 -8.38 5.42
C VAL A 95 4.26 -9.41 4.59
N ALA A 96 4.95 -10.05 3.64
CA ALA A 96 4.38 -11.11 2.81
C ALA A 96 4.47 -12.49 3.50
N GLU A 97 5.49 -12.71 4.31
CA GLU A 97 5.74 -13.95 5.06
C GLU A 97 6.62 -13.65 6.28
N VAL A 98 6.33 -14.29 7.41
CA VAL A 98 7.21 -14.27 8.58
C VAL A 98 7.84 -15.64 8.79
N ARG A 99 9.17 -15.68 8.78
CA ARG A 99 9.97 -16.81 9.24
C ARG A 99 10.31 -16.58 10.70
N GLN A 100 9.57 -17.24 11.60
CA GLN A 100 9.71 -17.01 13.04
C GLN A 100 11.15 -17.29 13.51
N ALA A 101 11.78 -16.29 14.15
CA ALA A 101 13.08 -16.43 14.77
C ALA A 101 13.00 -17.18 16.11
N ALA A 102 14.11 -17.80 16.51
CA ALA A 102 14.18 -18.53 17.78
C ALA A 102 14.25 -17.59 19.00
N ASP A 103 14.88 -16.42 18.86
CA ASP A 103 14.87 -15.38 19.90
C ASP A 103 13.61 -14.52 19.78
N PRO A 104 12.73 -14.49 20.80
CA PRO A 104 11.53 -13.65 20.82
C PRO A 104 11.81 -12.14 20.63
N GLY A 105 13.02 -11.68 20.98
CA GLY A 105 13.41 -10.28 20.89
C GLY A 105 14.06 -9.88 19.56
N GLU A 106 14.33 -10.83 18.65
CA GLU A 106 15.05 -10.56 17.40
C GLU A 106 14.27 -9.58 16.52
N PRO A 107 14.86 -8.43 16.12
CA PRO A 107 14.17 -7.45 15.31
C PRO A 107 13.88 -8.00 13.90
N PRO A 108 12.87 -7.47 13.19
CA PRO A 108 12.59 -7.89 11.82
C PRO A 108 13.77 -7.62 10.88
N VAL A 109 14.21 -8.66 10.17
CA VAL A 109 15.24 -8.57 9.12
C VAL A 109 14.66 -9.07 7.81
N ILE A 110 14.83 -8.31 6.74
CA ILE A 110 14.41 -8.70 5.40
C ILE A 110 15.35 -9.78 4.88
N VAL A 111 14.78 -10.92 4.46
CA VAL A 111 15.56 -12.03 3.88
C VAL A 111 15.23 -12.29 2.42
N GLU A 112 14.11 -11.75 1.92
CA GLU A 112 13.69 -11.87 0.53
C GLU A 112 12.71 -10.75 0.17
N GLU A 113 12.83 -10.19 -1.03
CA GLU A 113 11.82 -9.32 -1.63
C GLU A 113 10.95 -10.15 -2.60
N ARG A 114 9.64 -10.21 -2.36
CA ARG A 114 8.65 -10.89 -3.22
C ARG A 114 8.19 -10.00 -4.37
N TRP A 115 8.04 -8.70 -4.10
CA TRP A 115 7.78 -7.68 -5.13
C TRP A 115 8.34 -6.33 -4.70
N PRO A 116 8.83 -5.50 -5.63
CA PRO A 116 9.41 -4.21 -5.31
C PRO A 116 8.35 -3.19 -4.86
N GLY A 117 8.78 -2.29 -3.99
CA GLY A 117 8.00 -1.12 -3.56
C GLY A 117 8.39 0.13 -4.34
N PHE A 118 7.49 1.10 -4.39
CA PHE A 118 7.68 2.33 -5.18
C PHE A 118 7.11 3.57 -4.49
N MET A 119 7.80 4.68 -4.69
CA MET A 119 7.39 6.04 -4.31
C MET A 119 7.19 6.88 -5.58
N VAL A 120 6.13 7.68 -5.65
CA VAL A 120 6.03 8.75 -6.66
C VAL A 120 6.28 10.06 -5.92
N GLY A 121 7.46 10.65 -6.11
CA GLY A 121 7.91 11.77 -5.28
C GLY A 121 7.87 11.40 -3.80
N SER A 122 7.05 12.10 -3.02
CA SER A 122 6.84 11.84 -1.59
C SER A 122 5.72 10.86 -1.27
N LEU A 123 4.87 10.48 -2.24
CA LEU A 123 3.73 9.56 -2.05
C LEU A 123 4.21 8.11 -2.14
N LEU A 124 3.82 7.29 -1.16
CA LEU A 124 3.99 5.84 -1.24
C LEU A 124 2.95 5.25 -2.21
N LEU A 125 3.43 4.79 -3.35
CA LEU A 125 2.58 4.18 -4.38
C LEU A 125 2.27 2.71 -4.05
N ALA A 126 3.28 1.95 -3.67
CA ALA A 126 3.14 0.56 -3.24
C ALA A 126 4.28 0.17 -2.29
N ARG A 127 3.98 -0.62 -1.27
CA ARG A 127 4.98 -1.19 -0.38
C ARG A 127 5.68 -2.38 -1.03
N ALA A 128 6.97 -2.54 -0.74
CA ALA A 128 7.71 -3.74 -1.11
C ALA A 128 7.18 -4.92 -0.28
N GLY A 129 6.78 -6.00 -0.95
CA GLY A 129 6.39 -7.23 -0.27
C GLY A 129 7.63 -7.99 0.13
N VAL A 130 7.81 -8.24 1.42
CA VAL A 130 9.03 -8.85 1.94
C VAL A 130 8.75 -10.08 2.78
N VAL A 131 9.66 -11.04 2.69
CA VAL A 131 9.80 -12.10 3.69
C VAL A 131 10.76 -11.62 4.75
N VAL A 132 10.36 -11.75 6.01
CA VAL A 132 11.17 -11.31 7.15
C VAL A 132 11.45 -12.46 8.10
N THR A 133 12.62 -12.45 8.73
CA THR A 133 12.85 -13.17 9.99
C THR A 133 12.59 -12.21 11.15
N ALA A 134 11.85 -12.63 12.17
CA ALA A 134 11.54 -11.78 13.32
C ALA A 134 11.21 -12.61 14.56
N GLY A 135 11.50 -12.07 15.74
CA GLY A 135 11.04 -12.61 17.03
C GLY A 135 9.57 -12.29 17.30
N GLU A 136 8.90 -13.13 18.09
CA GLU A 136 7.45 -13.06 18.35
C GLU A 136 6.99 -11.77 19.06
N ARG A 137 7.92 -11.00 19.66
CA ARG A 137 7.61 -9.69 20.24
C ARG A 137 7.43 -8.59 19.19
N HIS A 138 7.84 -8.84 17.95
CA HIS A 138 7.77 -7.89 16.84
C HIS A 138 6.75 -8.31 15.79
N LEU A 139 6.85 -9.56 15.31
CA LEU A 139 5.95 -10.13 14.30
C LEU A 139 5.75 -11.62 14.59
N VAL A 140 4.48 -12.06 14.62
CA VAL A 140 4.11 -13.47 14.83
C VAL A 140 3.73 -14.10 13.51
N ALA A 141 4.41 -15.19 13.14
CA ALA A 141 4.05 -15.98 11.97
C ALA A 141 2.63 -16.56 12.10
N GLY A 142 1.84 -16.46 11.05
CA GLY A 142 0.41 -16.81 11.07
C GLY A 142 -0.50 -15.66 11.55
N VAL A 143 0.06 -14.57 12.10
CA VAL A 143 -0.68 -13.34 12.41
C VAL A 143 -0.29 -12.24 11.44
N ALA A 144 1.00 -11.85 11.43
CA ALA A 144 1.54 -10.75 10.62
C ALA A 144 1.45 -10.96 9.10
N ASP A 145 1.41 -12.21 8.63
CA ASP A 145 1.40 -12.60 7.23
C ASP A 145 0.08 -13.26 6.77
N ARG A 146 -0.86 -13.53 7.69
CA ARG A 146 -2.17 -14.15 7.37
C ARG A 146 -3.38 -13.31 7.74
N SER A 147 -3.24 -12.35 8.66
CA SER A 147 -4.32 -11.42 8.99
C SER A 147 -4.71 -10.57 7.76
N ALA A 148 -5.95 -10.09 7.75
CA ALA A 148 -6.44 -9.31 6.63
C ALA A 148 -5.65 -8.00 6.43
N LEU A 149 -5.34 -7.68 5.17
CA LEU A 149 -4.75 -6.40 4.79
C LEU A 149 -5.83 -5.34 4.60
N TYR A 150 -5.80 -4.30 5.40
CA TYR A 150 -6.66 -3.13 5.29
C TYR A 150 -6.24 -2.20 4.14
N TRP A 151 -7.21 -1.46 3.58
CA TRP A 151 -7.05 -0.56 2.43
C TRP A 151 -6.57 -1.26 1.14
N THR A 152 -6.63 -2.59 1.11
CA THR A 152 -6.17 -3.41 -0.02
C THR A 152 -7.37 -4.04 -0.68
N HIS A 153 -7.56 -3.81 -1.98
CA HIS A 153 -8.68 -4.41 -2.67
C HIS A 153 -8.49 -5.93 -2.84
N ARG A 154 -7.27 -6.35 -3.19
CA ARG A 154 -6.87 -7.77 -3.23
C ARG A 154 -5.38 -7.97 -3.02
N ARG A 155 -5.00 -9.13 -2.49
CA ARG A 155 -3.62 -9.62 -2.48
C ARG A 155 -3.64 -11.13 -2.70
N ARG A 156 -2.68 -11.63 -3.48
CA ARG A 156 -2.53 -13.09 -3.67
C ARG A 156 -2.20 -13.72 -2.31
N ASP A 157 -2.86 -14.84 -2.00
CA ASP A 157 -2.62 -15.67 -0.82
C ASP A 157 -2.84 -15.00 0.56
N ARG A 158 -3.51 -13.85 0.58
CA ARG A 158 -3.82 -13.11 1.82
C ARG A 158 -5.21 -12.45 1.77
N PRO A 159 -6.02 -12.58 2.83
CA PRO A 159 -7.30 -11.87 2.91
C PRO A 159 -7.10 -10.36 2.82
N ALA A 160 -8.03 -9.67 2.18
CA ALA A 160 -7.99 -8.23 1.99
C ALA A 160 -9.29 -7.61 2.52
N ARG A 161 -9.19 -6.40 3.09
CA ARG A 161 -10.29 -5.61 3.63
C ARG A 161 -10.24 -4.22 3.07
N ASP A 162 -11.26 -3.88 2.31
CA ASP A 162 -11.37 -2.60 1.65
C ASP A 162 -12.78 -2.05 1.77
N LEU A 163 -12.91 -0.73 1.88
CA LEU A 163 -14.21 -0.08 1.94
C LEU A 163 -15.05 -0.32 0.69
N SER A 164 -14.46 -0.72 -0.44
CA SER A 164 -15.22 -1.08 -1.65
C SER A 164 -15.90 -2.44 -1.55
N HIS A 165 -15.51 -3.32 -0.62
CA HIS A 165 -16.07 -4.66 -0.52
C HIS A 165 -17.54 -4.59 -0.10
N GLY A 166 -18.40 -5.37 -0.77
CA GLY A 166 -19.86 -5.34 -0.54
C GLY A 166 -20.62 -4.24 -1.27
N TRP A 167 -19.92 -3.31 -1.94
CA TRP A 167 -20.58 -2.31 -2.79
C TRP A 167 -20.91 -2.87 -4.17
N GLY A 168 -21.94 -2.31 -4.81
CA GLY A 168 -22.29 -2.65 -6.19
C GLY A 168 -21.16 -2.32 -7.17
N HIS A 169 -21.14 -3.02 -8.31
CA HIS A 169 -20.07 -3.00 -9.32
C HIS A 169 -19.61 -1.59 -9.75
N ASN A 170 -20.51 -0.60 -9.78
CA ASN A 170 -20.16 0.79 -10.11
C ASN A 170 -19.77 1.61 -8.88
N SER A 171 -20.42 1.39 -7.74
CA SER A 171 -20.22 2.21 -6.54
C SER A 171 -18.90 1.91 -5.83
N GLN A 172 -18.36 0.69 -5.98
CA GLN A 172 -17.05 0.31 -5.44
C GLN A 172 -15.89 1.18 -5.95
N TRP A 173 -16.06 1.87 -7.09
CA TRP A 173 -15.05 2.76 -7.68
C TRP A 173 -15.08 4.16 -7.10
N ARG A 174 -15.99 4.44 -6.17
CA ARG A 174 -16.06 5.69 -5.40
C ARG A 174 -15.43 5.55 -4.01
N THR A 175 -14.55 4.58 -3.84
CA THR A 175 -13.72 4.44 -2.65
C THR A 175 -12.52 5.38 -2.75
N GLY A 176 -12.26 6.14 -1.69
CA GLY A 176 -11.07 6.99 -1.63
C GLY A 176 -9.80 6.17 -1.38
N ALA A 177 -8.70 6.52 -2.05
CA ALA A 177 -7.40 5.93 -1.77
C ALA A 177 -6.86 6.41 -0.43
N ARG A 178 -6.24 5.49 0.32
CA ARG A 178 -5.32 5.85 1.40
C ARG A 178 -4.06 6.48 0.81
N ARG A 179 -3.60 7.60 1.38
CA ARG A 179 -2.34 8.25 1.00
C ARG A 179 -1.35 8.27 2.16
N ASP A 180 -0.17 7.73 1.91
CA ASP A 180 0.96 7.70 2.84
C ASP A 180 2.12 8.52 2.24
N TYR A 181 2.79 9.36 3.03
CA TYR A 181 3.84 10.26 2.55
C TYR A 181 5.12 10.20 3.39
N LEU A 182 6.27 10.33 2.72
CA LEU A 182 7.56 10.65 3.35
C LEU A 182 7.93 12.09 3.01
N VAL A 183 7.88 12.97 4.01
CA VAL A 183 8.19 14.41 3.87
C VAL A 183 8.90 14.87 5.13
N ASP A 184 9.93 15.72 4.99
CA ASP A 184 10.67 16.32 6.10
C ASP A 184 11.13 15.30 7.17
N ASP A 185 11.65 14.15 6.72
CA ASP A 185 12.05 13.02 7.57
C ASP A 185 10.94 12.57 8.53
N ARG A 186 9.70 12.48 8.03
CA ARG A 186 8.54 11.95 8.75
C ARG A 186 7.72 11.04 7.87
N PHE A 187 7.25 9.96 8.47
CA PHE A 187 6.26 9.08 7.86
C PHE A 187 4.87 9.58 8.24
N HIS A 188 4.10 9.95 7.23
CA HIS A 188 2.70 10.32 7.35
C HIS A 188 1.85 9.18 6.81
N TYR A 189 0.99 8.60 7.64
CA TYR A 189 0.12 7.50 7.28
C TYR A 189 -1.33 7.98 7.21
N ASN A 190 -2.01 7.58 6.14
CA ASN A 190 -3.41 7.87 5.87
C ASN A 190 -3.78 9.35 6.10
N VAL A 191 -3.13 10.26 5.37
CA VAL A 191 -3.22 11.72 5.62
C VAL A 191 -4.62 12.31 5.48
N ASP A 192 -5.54 11.58 4.85
CA ASP A 192 -6.95 11.97 4.72
C ASP A 192 -7.83 11.44 5.87
N GLY A 193 -7.26 10.65 6.79
CA GLY A 193 -7.93 10.19 8.00
C GLY A 193 -8.27 11.35 8.95
N THR A 194 -9.43 11.26 9.59
CA THR A 194 -9.97 12.32 10.46
C THR A 194 -9.72 12.09 11.95
N GLU A 195 -9.33 10.87 12.33
CA GLU A 195 -9.19 10.43 13.71
C GLU A 195 -7.74 10.09 14.04
N ARG A 196 -7.39 10.23 15.32
CA ARG A 196 -6.11 9.72 15.82
C ARG A 196 -6.37 8.35 16.43
N PRO A 197 -5.50 7.35 16.17
CA PRO A 197 -5.53 6.08 16.87
C PRO A 197 -5.65 6.29 18.39
N ALA A 198 -6.65 5.67 19.00
CA ALA A 198 -6.90 5.67 20.44
C ALA A 198 -5.86 4.83 21.21
N GLY A 199 -5.20 3.88 20.55
CA GLY A 199 -4.20 3.03 21.19
C GLY A 199 -3.16 2.41 20.28
N ARG A 200 -2.24 1.66 20.90
CA ARG A 200 -1.11 1.01 20.21
C ARG A 200 -1.56 0.05 19.10
N ALA A 201 -2.64 -0.70 19.31
CA ALA A 201 -3.15 -1.66 18.33
C ALA A 201 -3.60 -0.98 17.03
N GLU A 202 -4.32 0.14 17.13
CA GLU A 202 -4.75 0.93 15.96
C GLU A 202 -3.56 1.60 15.28
N ILE A 203 -2.58 2.11 16.05
CA ILE A 203 -1.31 2.61 15.47
C ILE A 203 -0.64 1.50 14.67
N GLU A 204 -0.55 0.28 15.22
CA GLU A 204 0.05 -0.86 14.52
C GLU A 204 -0.72 -1.21 13.24
N VAL A 205 -2.06 -1.20 13.25
CA VAL A 205 -2.87 -1.42 12.04
C VAL A 205 -2.70 -0.29 11.03
N VAL A 206 -2.65 0.97 11.44
CA VAL A 206 -2.38 2.08 10.52
C VAL A 206 -0.99 1.92 9.91
N ARG A 207 0.03 1.58 10.70
CA ARG A 207 1.41 1.41 10.21
C ARG A 207 1.55 0.18 9.30
N HIS A 208 1.15 -1.00 9.76
CA HIS A 208 1.35 -2.28 9.08
C HIS A 208 0.23 -2.69 8.13
N ARG A 209 -0.93 -2.02 8.19
CA ARG A 209 -2.17 -2.36 7.48
C ARG A 209 -2.77 -3.70 7.88
N CYS A 210 -2.33 -4.29 8.98
CA CYS A 210 -2.76 -5.61 9.44
C CYS A 210 -2.37 -5.86 10.91
N SER A 211 -2.87 -6.96 11.47
CA SER A 211 -2.45 -7.49 12.77
C SER A 211 -1.01 -8.00 12.71
N THR A 212 -0.18 -7.77 13.73
CA THR A 212 1.25 -8.13 13.74
C THR A 212 1.61 -9.18 14.81
N VAL A 213 1.33 -8.88 16.08
CA VAL A 213 1.64 -9.74 17.24
C VAL A 213 0.41 -10.47 17.75
N THR A 214 -0.70 -9.74 17.88
CA THR A 214 -1.99 -10.29 18.29
C THR A 214 -2.96 -10.20 17.13
N ASP A 215 -3.72 -11.26 16.87
CA ASP A 215 -4.83 -11.18 15.93
C ASP A 215 -5.95 -10.33 16.52
N LEU A 216 -6.15 -9.15 15.94
CA LEU A 216 -7.17 -8.20 16.37
C LEU A 216 -8.57 -8.54 15.83
N GLY A 217 -8.68 -9.63 15.05
CA GLY A 217 -9.94 -10.05 14.44
C GLY A 217 -10.39 -9.10 13.34
N ASP A 218 -11.69 -9.10 13.09
CA ASP A 218 -12.30 -8.38 11.99
C ASP A 218 -13.16 -7.17 12.36
N ASP A 219 -13.33 -6.88 13.64
CA ASP A 219 -14.23 -5.81 14.08
C ASP A 219 -13.58 -4.41 14.07
N LEU A 220 -12.29 -4.32 13.69
CA LEU A 220 -11.61 -3.02 13.60
C LEU A 220 -12.06 -2.23 12.36
N PHE A 221 -12.22 -0.92 12.57
CA PHE A 221 -12.52 0.06 11.53
C PHE A 221 -11.44 1.17 11.48
N PRO A 222 -10.24 0.88 10.96
CA PRO A 222 -9.10 1.79 11.05
C PRO A 222 -9.11 2.90 9.97
N TYR A 223 -10.14 2.95 9.11
CA TYR A 223 -10.10 3.71 7.87
C TYR A 223 -10.04 5.23 8.07
N ASP A 224 -10.53 5.71 9.20
CA ASP A 224 -10.51 7.13 9.58
C ASP A 224 -9.24 7.51 10.36
N ASP A 225 -8.40 6.54 10.76
CA ASP A 225 -7.22 6.82 11.56
C ASP A 225 -6.04 7.34 10.73
N HIS A 226 -5.41 8.42 11.18
CA HIS A 226 -4.14 8.92 10.65
C HIS A 226 -3.02 8.86 11.71
N HIS A 227 -1.79 8.67 11.26
CA HIS A 227 -0.63 8.60 12.14
C HIS A 227 0.58 9.31 11.54
N VAL A 228 1.41 9.92 12.38
CA VAL A 228 2.68 10.53 11.96
C VAL A 228 3.77 10.10 12.93
N GLU A 229 4.90 9.65 12.40
CA GLU A 229 6.08 9.30 13.20
C GLU A 229 7.37 9.84 12.57
N PRO A 230 8.45 10.03 13.36
CA PRO A 230 9.75 10.40 12.82
C PRO A 230 10.28 9.36 11.81
N GLY A 231 10.93 9.85 10.76
CA GLY A 231 11.57 9.07 9.70
C GLY A 231 12.94 8.51 10.08
N ILE A 232 13.38 8.71 11.32
CA ILE A 232 14.61 8.14 11.83
C ILE A 232 14.36 6.66 12.06
N LEU A 233 14.78 5.85 11.09
CA LEU A 233 15.10 4.45 11.35
C LEU A 233 16.27 4.49 12.35
N GLU A 234 16.05 4.06 13.60
CA GLU A 234 17.17 3.93 14.53
C GLU A 234 18.27 3.08 13.86
N PRO A 235 19.54 3.51 13.96
CA PRO A 235 20.67 2.83 13.31
C PRO A 235 20.87 1.40 13.81
#